data_AF-L9KXF4-F1
#
_entry.id   AF-L9KXF4-F1
#
_cell.length_a   1.000
_cell.length_b   1.000
_cell.length_c   1.000
_cell.angle_alpha   90.00
_cell.angle_beta   90.00
_cell.angle_gamma   90.00
#
_symmetry.space_group_name_H-M   'P 1'
#
loop_
_entity.id
_entity.type
_entity.pdbx_description
1 polymer ?
#
loop_
_entity_poly.entity_id
_entity_poly.type
_entity_poly.pdbx_seq_one_letter_code
_entity_poly.pdbx_strand_id
1 'polypeptide(L)' 'MLKCGFLLWCMAPSPANGAELLYRRIIRPFFLKHESQMDSVVRDLKDKAKETADAITKEAKKATVNLLGEEKKST' A
#
# COMPACT_ATOMS: atom_id res chain seq x y z
N MET A 1 1.71 -10.80 -26.27
CA MET A 1 0.40 -11.50 -26.33
C MET A 1 -0.10 -11.96 -24.96
N LEU A 2 0.68 -12.71 -24.16
CA LEU A 2 0.24 -13.23 -22.84
C LEU A 2 -0.18 -12.15 -21.82
N LYS A 3 0.51 -11.00 -21.82
CA LYS A 3 0.30 -9.87 -20.91
C LYS A 3 -1.07 -9.21 -21.10
N CYS A 4 -1.52 -9.08 -22.36
CA CYS A 4 -2.84 -8.52 -22.69
C CYS A 4 -3.97 -9.52 -22.41
N GLY A 5 -3.76 -10.80 -22.72
CA GLY A 5 -4.72 -11.87 -22.40
C GLY A 5 -4.96 -11.99 -20.89
N PHE A 6 -3.91 -11.88 -20.07
CA PHE A 6 -4.02 -11.88 -18.61
C PHE A 6 -4.81 -10.67 -18.08
N LEU A 7 -4.54 -9.47 -18.61
CA LEU A 7 -5.24 -8.24 -18.19
C LEU A 7 -6.72 -8.26 -18.61
N LEU A 8 -7.04 -8.73 -19.82
CA LEU A 8 -8.43 -8.88 -20.27
C LEU A 8 -9.19 -9.93 -19.45
N TRP A 9 -8.54 -11.05 -19.13
CA TRP A 9 -9.06 -12.08 -18.23
C TRP A 9 -9.23 -11.58 -16.79
N CYS A 10 -8.48 -10.55 -16.39
CA CYS A 10 -8.61 -9.88 -15.09
C CYS A 10 -9.70 -8.79 -15.06
N MET A 11 -10.08 -8.24 -16.23
CA MET A 11 -11.08 -7.17 -16.36
C MET A 11 -12.45 -7.69 -16.83
N ALA A 12 -12.50 -8.90 -17.42
CA ALA A 12 -13.75 -9.53 -17.80
C ALA A 12 -14.60 -9.81 -16.54
N PRO A 13 -15.89 -9.40 -16.51
CA PRO A 13 -16.80 -9.67 -15.41
C PRO A 13 -17.19 -11.16 -15.43
N SER A 14 -16.22 -12.03 -15.17
CA SER A 14 -16.41 -13.46 -15.11
C SER A 14 -16.57 -13.87 -13.64
N PRO A 15 -17.68 -14.52 -13.24
CA PRO A 15 -17.84 -15.07 -11.90
C PRO A 15 -16.79 -16.15 -11.56
N ALA A 16 -16.03 -16.61 -12.56
CA ALA A 16 -14.76 -17.31 -12.40
C ALA A 16 -13.60 -16.32 -12.56
N ASN A 17 -13.43 -15.44 -11.57
CA ASN A 17 -12.34 -14.47 -11.50
C ASN A 17 -11.00 -15.17 -11.71
N GLY A 18 -10.38 -14.98 -12.87
CA GLY A 18 -9.04 -15.48 -13.16
C GLY A 18 -8.01 -15.12 -12.12
N ALA A 19 -8.13 -13.88 -11.63
CA ALA A 19 -7.34 -13.36 -10.53
C ALA A 19 -7.60 -14.12 -9.21
N GLU A 20 -8.85 -14.47 -8.90
CA GLU A 20 -9.19 -15.22 -7.67
C GLU A 20 -8.68 -16.66 -7.72
N LEU A 21 -8.82 -17.35 -8.87
CA LEU A 21 -8.29 -18.70 -9.02
C LEU A 21 -6.76 -18.70 -8.94
N LEU A 22 -6.11 -17.75 -9.61
CA LEU A 22 -4.66 -17.53 -9.49
C LEU A 22 -4.27 -17.20 -8.04
N TYR A 23 -5.09 -16.40 -7.36
CA TYR A 23 -4.85 -16.02 -5.97
C TYR A 23 -4.95 -17.21 -5.03
N ARG A 24 -5.99 -18.03 -5.15
CA ARG A 24 -6.21 -19.20 -4.29
C ARG A 24 -5.30 -20.39 -4.63
N ARG A 25 -4.90 -20.55 -5.90
CA ARG A 25 -4.14 -21.71 -6.39
C ARG A 25 -2.63 -21.47 -6.45
N ILE A 26 -2.19 -20.25 -6.76
CA ILE A 26 -0.76 -19.90 -6.88
C ILE A 26 -0.34 -18.98 -5.75
N ILE A 27 -1.02 -17.86 -5.53
CA ILE A 27 -0.61 -16.89 -4.50
C ILE A 27 -0.71 -17.51 -3.11
N ARG A 28 -1.81 -18.17 -2.76
CA ARG A 28 -2.04 -18.77 -1.44
C ARG A 28 -0.98 -19.78 -1.01
N PRO A 29 -0.61 -20.82 -1.80
CA PRO A 29 0.46 -21.73 -1.40
C PRO A 29 1.85 -21.07 -1.42
N PHE A 30 2.08 -20.04 -2.23
CA PHE A 30 3.34 -19.28 -2.19
C PHE A 30 3.41 -18.38 -0.93
N PHE A 31 2.30 -17.76 -0.54
CA PHE A 31 2.16 -16.91 0.64
C PHE A 31 2.38 -17.71 1.93
N LEU A 32 1.78 -18.90 2.03
CA LEU A 32 2.00 -19.84 3.15
C LEU A 32 3.42 -20.41 3.20
N LYS A 33 4.06 -20.61 2.03
CA LYS A 33 5.44 -21.14 1.96
C LYS A 33 6.52 -20.07 2.19
N HIS A 34 6.16 -18.80 2.03
CA HIS A 34 7.04 -17.65 2.26
C HIS A 34 6.54 -16.74 3.39
N GLU A 35 5.79 -17.28 4.35
CA GLU A 35 5.23 -16.51 5.47
C GLU A 35 6.31 -15.71 6.20
N SER A 36 7.51 -16.27 6.42
CA SER A 36 8.64 -15.56 7.03
C SER A 36 9.24 -14.44 6.17
N GLN A 37 9.28 -14.60 4.85
CA GLN A 37 9.79 -13.57 3.94
C GLN A 37 8.75 -12.47 3.69
N MET A 38 7.49 -12.84 3.57
CA MET A 38 6.38 -11.88 3.45
C MET A 38 6.13 -11.13 4.74
N ASP A 39 6.24 -11.76 5.91
CA ASP A 39 6.13 -11.07 7.19
C ASP A 39 7.23 -10.02 7.36
N SER A 40 8.47 -10.35 6.98
CA SER A 40 9.56 -9.36 6.97
C SER A 40 9.28 -8.20 6.02
N VAL A 41 8.87 -8.46 4.78
CA VAL A 41 8.58 -7.41 3.78
C VAL A 41 7.38 -6.56 4.20
N VAL A 42 6.32 -7.17 4.74
CA VAL A 42 5.15 -6.45 5.26
C VAL A 42 5.52 -5.61 6.47
N ARG A 43 6.39 -6.11 7.36
CA ARG A 43 6.89 -5.35 8.51
C ARG A 43 7.73 -4.15 8.06
N ASP A 44 8.65 -4.34 7.12
CA ASP A 44 9.48 -3.26 6.58
C ASP A 44 8.64 -2.19 5.84
N LEU A 45 7.62 -2.62 5.08
CA LEU A 45 6.65 -1.72 4.45
C LEU A 45 5.83 -0.95 5.49
N LYS A 46 5.38 -1.62 6.55
CA LYS A 46 4.61 -1.01 7.64
C LYS A 46 5.46 0.00 8.42
N ASP A 47 6.72 -0.32 8.70
CA ASP A 47 7.64 0.58 9.39
C ASP A 47 7.99 1.79 8.53
N LYS A 48 8.28 1.61 7.23
CA LYS A 48 8.44 2.73 6.29
C LYS A 48 7.19 3.59 6.15
N ALA A 49 6.01 2.98 6.09
CA ALA A 49 4.75 3.70 6.00
C ALA A 49 4.49 4.51 7.28
N LYS A 50 4.79 3.94 8.46
CA LYS A 50 4.73 4.67 9.74
C LYS A 50 5.72 5.84 9.77
N GLU A 51 6.99 5.62 9.44
CA GLU A 51 8.00 6.68 9.40
C GLU A 51 7.57 7.83 8.47
N THR A 52 7.05 7.47 7.29
CA THR A 52 6.54 8.45 6.32
C THR A 52 5.31 9.20 6.87
N ALA A 53 4.37 8.49 7.50
CA ALA A 53 3.19 9.11 8.10
C ALA A 53 3.55 10.03 9.29
N ASP A 54 4.50 9.63 10.12
CA ASP A 54 5.02 10.41 11.23
C ASP A 54 5.76 11.66 10.72
N ALA A 55 6.57 11.53 9.67
CA ALA A 55 7.23 12.65 9.01
C ALA A 55 6.22 13.64 8.43
N ILE A 56 5.21 13.15 7.69
CA ILE A 56 4.14 13.98 7.13
C ILE A 56 3.36 14.67 8.25
N THR A 57 3.02 13.96 9.32
CA THR A 57 2.29 14.52 10.46
C THR A 57 3.12 15.58 11.18
N LYS A 58 4.43 15.36 11.34
CA LYS A 58 5.34 16.32 11.96
C LYS A 58 5.50 17.58 11.12
N GLU A 59 5.68 17.45 9.81
CA GLU A 59 5.75 18.59 8.91
C GLU A 59 4.41 19.32 8.82
N ALA A 60 3.29 18.61 8.80
CA ALA A 60 1.95 19.21 8.84
C ALA A 60 1.73 20.00 10.14
N LYS A 61 2.10 19.44 11.30
CA LYS A 61 2.07 20.13 12.60
C LYS A 61 2.97 21.37 12.62
N LYS A 62 4.18 21.26 12.08
CA LYS A 62 5.13 22.38 11.99
C LYS A 62 4.61 23.49 11.09
N ALA A 63 4.03 23.13 9.94
CA ALA A 63 3.40 24.06 9.03
C ALA A 63 2.18 24.75 9.68
N THR A 64 1.33 24.01 10.41
CA THR A 64 0.20 24.61 11.13
C THR A 64 0.66 25.54 12.26
N VAL A 65 1.70 25.19 13.02
CA VAL A 65 2.27 26.07 14.06
C VAL A 65 2.88 27.33 13.46
N ASN A 66 3.57 27.22 12.32
CA ASN A 66 4.10 28.39 11.61
C ASN A 66 2.97 29.28 11.07
N LEU A 67 1.91 28.71 10.49
CA LEU A 67 0.74 29.46 10.02
C LEU A 67 0.02 30.18 11.17
N LEU A 68 -0.16 29.52 12.32
CA LEU A 68 -0.76 30.14 13.52
C LEU A 68 0.13 31.25 14.12
N GLY A 69 1.46 31.09 14.01
CA GLY A 69 2.43 32.09 14.45
C GLY A 69 2.46 33.33 13.56
N GLU A 70 2.32 33.15 12.24
CA GLU A 70 2.19 34.25 11.27
C GLU A 70 0.88 35.03 11.49
N GLU A 71 -0.23 34.35 11.80
CA GLU A 71 -1.51 35.00 12.11
C GLU A 71 -1.42 35.91 13.36
N LYS A 72 -0.70 35.48 14.41
CA LYS A 72 -0.49 36.28 15.62
C LYS A 72 0.51 37.44 15.47
N LYS A 73 1.32 37.45 14.40
CA LYS A 73 2.29 38.53 14.15
C LYS A 73 1.74 39.65 13.27
N SER A 74 0.58 39.43 12.63
CA SER A 74 -0.09 40.41 11.76
C SER A 74 -1.25 41.16 12.44
N THR A 75 -1.53 40.93 13.73
CA THR A 75 -2.44 41.74 14.56
C THR A 75 -1.64 42.47 15.63
#